data_AF-B0C3X5-F1
#
_entry.id   AF-B0C3X5-F1
#
_cell.length_a   1.000
_cell.length_b   1.000
_cell.length_c   1.000
_cell.angle_alpha   90.00
_cell.angle_beta   90.00
_cell.angle_gamma   90.00
#
_symmetry.space_group_name_H-M   'P 1'
#
loop_
_entity.id
_entity.type
_entity.pdbx_description
1 polymer ?
#
loop_
_entity_poly.entity_id
_entity_poly.type
_entity_poly.pdbx_seq_one_letter_code
_entity_poly.pdbx_strand_id
1 'polypeptide(L)'
;MLLVSESVLAAPCKISQSVYRDADGKGFELVFGAPKNRSPFLASATIQHSQQDPLYRFNLTQANGYGSISLLWQPESKQKSQSFRLNFFSQDFQSATPVIFGREPQAPKYAFITNLGSFDYYQRRGQISDQTPPQIADMMWVHDRCVGSN
;
A
#
# COMPACT_ATOMS: atom_id res chain seq x y z
N MET A 1 33.23 8.00 13.94
CA MET A 1 32.77 6.70 13.38
C MET A 1 31.44 6.97 12.71
N LEU A 2 31.44 7.18 11.39
CA LEU A 2 30.22 7.38 10.60
C LEU A 2 29.70 5.99 10.21
N LEU A 3 28.53 5.62 10.72
CA LEU A 3 27.82 4.45 10.23
C LEU A 3 27.33 4.79 8.82
N VAL A 4 27.99 4.20 7.83
CA VAL A 4 27.51 4.20 6.45
C VAL A 4 26.26 3.34 6.47
N SER A 5 25.08 3.97 6.43
CA SER A 5 23.84 3.27 6.13
C SER A 5 24.01 2.64 4.76
N GLU A 6 24.18 1.33 4.72
CA GLU A 6 24.16 0.56 3.49
C GLU A 6 22.82 0.83 2.81
N SER A 7 22.89 1.55 1.70
CA SER A 7 21.79 1.65 0.74
C SER A 7 21.50 0.23 0.28
N VAL A 8 20.50 -0.41 0.89
CA VAL A 8 19.94 -1.67 0.39
C VAL A 8 19.43 -1.36 -1.01
N LEU A 9 20.24 -1.70 -2.01
CA LEU A 9 19.82 -1.83 -3.40
C LEU A 9 18.59 -2.74 -3.36
N ALA A 10 17.41 -2.15 -3.55
CA ALA A 10 16.15 -2.87 -3.51
C ALA A 10 16.25 -4.02 -4.52
N ALA A 11 16.36 -5.24 -4.02
CA ALA A 11 16.32 -6.42 -4.87
C ALA A 11 15.04 -6.35 -5.72
N PRO A 12 15.10 -6.68 -7.02
CA PRO A 12 13.92 -6.68 -7.87
C PRO A 12 12.90 -7.68 -7.34
N CYS A 13 11.88 -7.20 -6.64
CA CYS A 13 10.75 -8.02 -6.22
C CYS A 13 9.47 -7.60 -6.91
N LYS A 14 8.62 -8.61 -7.14
CA LYS A 14 7.28 -8.38 -7.65
C LYS A 14 6.52 -7.56 -6.63
N ILE A 15 5.62 -6.70 -7.10
CA ILE A 15 4.79 -5.91 -6.21
C ILE A 15 3.99 -6.77 -5.22
N SER A 16 3.60 -8.02 -5.56
CA SER A 16 2.95 -8.98 -4.63
C SER A 16 3.85 -9.45 -3.47
N GLN A 17 5.10 -9.03 -3.45
CA GLN A 17 6.12 -9.31 -2.44
C GLN A 17 6.64 -8.01 -1.81
N SER A 18 6.08 -6.86 -2.15
CA SER A 18 6.59 -5.57 -1.67
C SER A 18 5.92 -5.12 -0.39
N VAL A 19 6.71 -4.46 0.45
CA VAL A 19 6.23 -3.72 1.62
C VAL A 19 6.65 -2.28 1.47
N TYR A 20 5.70 -1.38 1.65
CA TYR A 20 5.92 0.05 1.70
C TYR A 20 5.68 0.55 3.11
N ARG A 21 6.50 1.48 3.58
CA ARG A 21 6.28 2.21 4.83
C ARG A 21 5.74 3.59 4.54
N ASP A 22 5.06 4.19 5.50
CA ASP A 22 4.67 5.58 5.36
C ASP A 22 5.87 6.53 5.37
N ALA A 23 5.81 7.56 4.51
CA ALA A 23 6.84 8.57 4.41
C ALA A 23 6.92 9.46 5.67
N ASP A 24 5.82 9.58 6.41
CA ASP A 24 5.69 10.46 7.58
C ASP A 24 6.31 9.87 8.86
N GLY A 25 6.70 8.59 8.85
CA GLY A 25 7.27 7.88 10.01
C GLY A 25 6.27 7.55 11.12
N LYS A 26 4.98 7.50 10.82
CA LYS A 26 3.88 7.15 11.74
C LYS A 26 3.78 5.65 12.04
N GLY A 27 4.52 4.80 11.33
CA GLY A 27 4.61 3.36 11.59
C GLY A 27 3.58 2.52 10.84
N PHE A 28 2.98 3.06 9.78
CA PHE A 28 2.10 2.31 8.90
C PHE A 28 2.89 1.56 7.83
N GLU A 29 2.42 0.35 7.54
CA GLU A 29 2.93 -0.45 6.44
C GLU A 29 1.80 -0.80 5.47
N LEU A 30 2.06 -0.60 4.18
CA LEU A 30 1.27 -1.12 3.09
C LEU A 30 1.96 -2.39 2.57
N VAL A 31 1.41 -3.54 2.96
CA VAL A 31 1.94 -4.87 2.66
C VAL A 31 1.16 -5.46 1.50
N PHE A 32 1.86 -5.75 0.42
CA PHE A 32 1.27 -6.48 -0.71
C PHE A 32 1.44 -7.99 -0.55
N GLY A 33 0.53 -8.73 -1.16
CA GLY A 33 0.54 -10.19 -1.13
C GLY A 33 -0.08 -10.79 -2.39
N ALA A 34 0.01 -12.11 -2.50
CA ALA A 34 -0.76 -12.86 -3.48
C ALA A 34 -2.28 -12.62 -3.30
N PRO A 35 -3.08 -12.76 -4.36
CA PRO A 35 -4.53 -12.71 -4.23
C PRO A 35 -5.03 -13.86 -3.34
N LYS A 36 -6.11 -13.62 -2.59
CA LYS A 36 -6.74 -14.66 -1.76
C LYS A 36 -7.49 -15.68 -2.62
N ASN A 37 -7.10 -16.96 -2.56
CA ASN A 37 -7.73 -18.10 -3.25
C ASN A 37 -7.92 -17.88 -4.77
N ARG A 38 -8.63 -18.77 -5.48
CA ARG A 38 -8.94 -18.68 -6.92
C ARG A 38 -9.81 -17.45 -7.24
N SER A 39 -9.21 -16.28 -7.16
CA SER A 39 -9.87 -15.00 -7.23
C SER A 39 -9.47 -14.27 -8.52
N PRO A 40 -10.38 -13.48 -9.13
CA PRO A 40 -10.05 -12.68 -10.31
C PRO A 40 -9.10 -11.51 -10.01
N PHE A 41 -8.68 -11.32 -8.76
CA PHE A 41 -7.79 -10.24 -8.33
C PHE A 41 -6.33 -10.56 -8.63
N LEU A 42 -5.55 -9.53 -8.94
CA LEU A 42 -4.14 -9.65 -9.34
C LEU A 42 -3.20 -9.80 -8.14
N ALA A 43 -3.58 -9.19 -7.02
CA ALA A 43 -2.85 -9.19 -5.76
C ALA A 43 -3.80 -8.79 -4.61
N SER A 44 -3.29 -8.85 -3.39
CA SER A 44 -3.91 -8.23 -2.22
C SER A 44 -2.97 -7.17 -1.65
N ALA A 45 -3.54 -6.22 -0.92
CA ALA A 45 -2.77 -5.29 -0.10
C ALA A 45 -3.45 -5.10 1.25
N THR A 46 -2.66 -4.94 2.30
CA THR A 46 -3.14 -4.67 3.65
C THR A 46 -2.41 -3.48 4.22
N ILE A 47 -3.13 -2.54 4.83
CA ILE A 47 -2.53 -1.50 5.66
C ILE A 47 -2.55 -1.98 7.10
N GLN A 48 -1.37 -2.03 7.71
CA GLN A 48 -1.16 -2.49 9.08
C GLN A 48 -0.35 -1.49 9.88
N HIS A 49 -0.44 -1.59 11.21
CA HIS A 49 0.30 -0.77 12.17
C HIS A 49 0.57 -1.63 13.40
N SER A 50 1.74 -1.52 14.03
CA SER A 50 2.14 -2.44 15.13
C SER A 50 1.23 -2.37 16.37
N GLN A 51 0.56 -1.24 16.56
CA GLN A 51 -0.34 -0.98 17.69
C GLN A 51 -1.83 -1.13 17.34
N GLN A 52 -2.18 -1.56 16.12
CA GLN A 52 -3.56 -1.66 15.65
C GLN A 52 -3.78 -2.97 14.93
N ASP A 53 -4.99 -3.52 15.01
CA ASP A 53 -5.39 -4.57 14.08
C ASP A 53 -5.28 -4.06 12.63
N PRO A 54 -5.08 -4.95 11.64
CA PRO A 54 -4.99 -4.57 10.24
C PRO A 54 -6.19 -3.73 9.81
N LEU A 55 -5.91 -2.49 9.39
CA LEU A 55 -6.92 -1.45 9.23
C LEU A 55 -7.71 -1.60 7.95
N TYR A 56 -6.99 -1.86 6.86
CA TYR A 56 -7.58 -1.94 5.54
C TYR A 56 -7.06 -3.15 4.80
N ARG A 57 -7.99 -3.92 4.23
CA ARG A 57 -7.68 -5.02 3.34
C ARG A 57 -8.26 -4.72 1.96
N PHE A 58 -7.39 -4.74 0.96
CA PHE A 58 -7.71 -4.43 -0.41
C PHE A 58 -7.44 -5.64 -1.28
N ASN A 59 -8.31 -5.82 -2.28
CA ASN A 59 -7.97 -6.60 -3.46
C ASN A 59 -7.58 -5.66 -4.59
N LEU A 60 -6.56 -6.06 -5.34
CA LEU A 60 -6.06 -5.28 -6.46
C LEU A 60 -6.72 -5.74 -7.75
N THR A 61 -7.32 -4.80 -8.48
CA THR A 61 -7.75 -4.99 -9.88
C THR A 61 -7.02 -4.01 -10.79
N GLN A 62 -7.04 -4.32 -12.09
CA GLN A 62 -6.61 -3.37 -13.10
C GLN A 62 -7.60 -2.19 -13.15
N ALA A 63 -7.10 -0.96 -13.04
CA ALA A 63 -7.89 0.21 -13.38
C ALA A 63 -7.83 0.46 -14.89
N ASN A 64 -8.89 1.06 -15.45
CA ASN A 64 -8.90 1.48 -16.84
C ASN A 64 -7.98 2.71 -17.01
N GLY A 65 -6.70 2.51 -17.30
CA GLY A 65 -5.72 3.59 -17.55
C GLY A 65 -4.27 3.16 -17.33
N TYR A 66 -3.31 3.98 -17.79
CA TYR A 66 -1.88 3.74 -17.62
C TYR A 66 -1.43 3.97 -16.17
N GLY A 67 -0.70 3.02 -15.57
CA GLY A 67 0.03 3.19 -14.31
C GLY A 67 -0.78 3.24 -13.01
N SER A 68 -2.11 3.11 -13.05
CA SER A 68 -2.95 3.10 -11.84
C SER A 68 -3.55 1.73 -11.55
N ILE A 69 -3.57 1.36 -10.27
CA ILE A 69 -4.21 0.16 -9.74
C ILE A 69 -5.48 0.55 -9.00
N SER A 70 -6.56 -0.20 -9.20
CA SER A 70 -7.74 -0.04 -8.36
C SER A 70 -7.59 -0.93 -7.12
N LEU A 71 -7.73 -0.32 -5.94
CA LEU A 71 -7.79 -1.01 -4.66
C LEU A 71 -9.26 -1.11 -4.27
N LEU A 72 -9.77 -2.33 -4.18
CA LEU A 72 -11.12 -2.61 -3.70
C LEU A 72 -11.07 -2.98 -2.23
N TRP A 73 -11.50 -2.07 -1.36
CA TRP A 73 -11.60 -2.33 0.08
C TRP A 73 -12.73 -3.31 0.39
N GLN A 74 -12.40 -4.33 1.17
CA GLN A 74 -13.34 -5.33 1.64
C GLN A 74 -13.56 -5.17 3.15
N PRO A 75 -14.68 -4.56 3.57
CA PRO A 75 -15.03 -4.51 4.99
C PRO A 75 -15.34 -5.92 5.52
N GLU A 76 -15.06 -6.16 6.79
CA GLU A 76 -15.44 -7.42 7.47
C GLU A 76 -16.94 -7.49 7.79
N SER A 77 -17.63 -6.33 7.80
CA SER A 77 -19.06 -6.20 8.07
C SER A 77 -19.87 -5.91 6.80
N LYS A 78 -21.20 -5.81 6.92
CA LYS A 78 -22.14 -5.50 5.81
C LYS A 78 -21.97 -4.09 5.19
N GLN A 79 -20.85 -3.41 5.43
CA GLN A 79 -20.57 -2.12 4.81
C GLN A 79 -20.33 -2.29 3.30
N LYS A 80 -20.63 -1.23 2.54
CA LYS A 80 -20.39 -1.23 1.10
C LYS A 80 -18.88 -1.20 0.83
N SER A 81 -18.43 -2.02 -0.12
CA SER A 81 -17.07 -1.95 -0.63
C SER A 81 -16.79 -0.57 -1.22
N GLN A 82 -15.58 -0.07 -1.01
CA GLN A 82 -15.10 1.21 -1.53
C GLN A 82 -13.91 0.98 -2.46
N SER A 83 -13.85 1.72 -3.56
CA SER A 83 -12.70 1.70 -4.47
C SER A 83 -11.79 2.90 -4.23
N PHE A 84 -10.49 2.65 -4.26
CA PHE A 84 -9.42 3.65 -4.24
C PHE A 84 -8.52 3.48 -5.45
N ARG A 85 -7.79 4.53 -5.81
CA ARG A 85 -6.76 4.48 -6.83
C ARG A 85 -5.39 4.50 -6.17
N LEU A 86 -4.56 3.55 -6.54
CA LEU A 86 -3.15 3.47 -6.17
C LEU A 86 -2.30 3.84 -7.38
N ASN A 87 -1.49 4.88 -7.21
CA ASN A 87 -0.57 5.37 -8.22
C ASN A 87 0.85 5.08 -7.76
N PHE A 88 1.71 4.69 -8.69
CA PHE A 88 3.11 4.41 -8.42
C PHE A 88 4.02 5.40 -9.10
N PHE A 89 5.16 5.67 -8.48
CA PHE A 89 6.17 6.57 -9.01
C PHE A 89 7.56 5.97 -8.86
N SER A 90 8.42 6.26 -9.85
CA SER A 90 9.85 5.96 -9.79
C SER A 90 10.55 6.84 -8.76
N GLN A 91 11.85 6.59 -8.53
CA GLN A 91 12.67 7.42 -7.64
C GLN A 91 12.71 8.90 -8.08
N ASP A 92 12.57 9.16 -9.38
CA ASP A 92 12.55 10.51 -9.97
C ASP A 92 11.13 11.10 -10.06
N PHE A 93 10.18 10.52 -9.33
CA PHE A 93 8.76 10.94 -9.29
C PHE A 93 8.02 10.87 -10.63
N GLN A 94 8.54 10.10 -11.59
CA GLN A 94 7.82 9.80 -12.82
C GLN A 94 6.80 8.69 -12.57
N SER A 95 5.65 8.76 -13.24
CA SER A 95 4.65 7.68 -13.17
C SER A 95 5.27 6.34 -13.56
N ALA A 96 5.06 5.31 -12.74
CA ALA A 96 5.61 3.97 -12.93
C ALA A 96 4.49 2.93 -13.00
N THR A 97 4.70 1.85 -13.75
CA THR A 97 3.72 0.74 -13.82
C THR A 97 4.31 -0.51 -13.18
N PRO A 98 3.80 -0.99 -12.04
CA PRO A 98 4.40 -2.11 -11.33
C PRO A 98 4.27 -3.44 -12.10
N VAL A 99 5.13 -4.38 -11.71
CA VAL A 99 5.34 -5.70 -12.35
C VAL A 99 4.09 -6.59 -12.41
N ILE A 100 3.01 -6.30 -11.66
CA ILE A 100 1.71 -7.00 -11.81
C ILE A 100 1.27 -7.04 -13.29
N PHE A 101 1.61 -6.01 -14.08
CA PHE A 101 1.26 -5.90 -15.49
C PHE A 101 2.41 -6.23 -16.46
N GLY A 102 3.50 -6.83 -15.95
CA GLY A 102 4.55 -7.43 -16.77
C GLY A 102 5.50 -6.45 -17.48
N ARG A 103 5.68 -5.21 -17.01
CA ARG A 103 6.50 -4.20 -17.72
C ARG A 103 7.70 -3.61 -16.97
N GLU A 104 7.77 -3.70 -15.65
CA GLU A 104 8.95 -3.23 -14.91
C GLU A 104 9.60 -4.37 -14.11
N PRO A 105 10.94 -4.39 -13.95
CA PRO A 105 11.65 -5.45 -13.22
C PRO A 105 11.63 -5.25 -11.70
N GLN A 106 11.28 -4.05 -11.22
CA GLN A 106 11.39 -3.65 -9.81
C GLN A 106 10.07 -3.05 -9.30
N ALA A 107 9.85 -3.14 -8.00
CA ALA A 107 8.76 -2.43 -7.35
C ALA A 107 9.04 -0.91 -7.39
N PRO A 108 8.07 -0.08 -7.82
CA PRO A 108 8.28 1.37 -7.88
C PRO A 108 8.62 1.97 -6.51
N LYS A 109 9.47 3.00 -6.47
CA LYS A 109 9.99 3.54 -5.22
C LYS A 109 8.90 4.17 -4.35
N TYR A 110 7.92 4.81 -4.96
CA TYR A 110 6.84 5.49 -4.24
C TYR A 110 5.47 5.01 -4.69
N ALA A 111 4.51 5.12 -3.78
CA ALA A 111 3.11 4.83 -4.01
C ALA A 111 2.25 5.90 -3.33
N PHE A 112 1.07 6.16 -3.89
CA PHE A 112 0.08 7.07 -3.32
C PHE A 112 -1.33 6.53 -3.53
N ILE A 113 -2.12 6.45 -2.45
CA ILE A 113 -3.51 6.01 -2.47
C ILE A 113 -4.42 7.23 -2.40
N THR A 114 -5.10 7.53 -3.50
CA THR A 114 -5.98 8.69 -3.59
C THR A 114 -7.18 8.57 -2.64
N ASN A 115 -7.45 9.64 -1.88
CA ASN A 115 -8.57 9.80 -0.94
C ASN A 115 -8.54 8.88 0.30
N LEU A 116 -7.43 8.21 0.59
CA LEU A 116 -7.34 7.31 1.74
C LEU A 116 -7.43 8.07 3.06
N GLY A 117 -6.76 9.22 3.18
CA GLY A 117 -6.75 10.01 4.41
C GLY A 117 -8.12 10.58 4.75
N SER A 118 -8.79 11.15 3.74
CA SER A 118 -10.16 11.62 3.89
C SER A 118 -11.10 10.49 4.29
N PHE A 119 -10.98 9.32 3.66
CA PHE A 119 -11.79 8.15 4.00
C PHE A 119 -11.54 7.65 5.44
N ASP A 120 -10.28 7.50 5.84
CA ASP A 120 -9.86 7.09 7.19
C ASP A 120 -10.41 8.04 8.25
N TYR A 121 -10.32 9.35 8.01
CA TYR A 121 -10.90 10.38 8.89
C TYR A 121 -12.41 10.19 9.09
N TYR A 122 -13.18 10.05 8.00
CA TYR A 122 -14.65 9.92 8.11
C TYR A 122 -15.08 8.58 8.68
N GLN A 123 -14.37 7.49 8.39
CA GLN A 123 -14.70 6.17 8.91
C GLN A 123 -14.49 6.09 10.43
N ARG A 124 -13.46 6.77 10.94
CA ARG A 124 -13.18 6.83 12.38
C ARG A 124 -13.88 7.99 13.09
N ARG A 125 -14.65 8.81 12.37
CA ARG A 125 -15.36 9.96 12.93
C ARG A 125 -16.42 9.49 13.92
N GLY A 126 -16.07 9.49 15.20
CA GLY A 126 -16.86 8.95 16.32
C GLY A 126 -16.08 8.00 17.24
N GLN A 127 -14.88 7.56 16.83
CA GLN A 127 -13.97 6.70 17.60
C GLN A 127 -12.66 7.41 17.97
N ILE A 128 -12.54 8.71 17.66
CA ILE A 128 -11.35 9.51 17.91
C ILE A 128 -11.38 10.07 19.35
N SER A 129 -10.64 9.45 20.25
CA SER A 129 -10.14 9.99 21.51
C SER A 129 -8.63 10.30 21.43
N ASP A 130 -8.05 10.97 22.44
CA ASP A 130 -6.59 11.20 22.55
C ASP A 130 -5.73 9.93 22.63
N GLN A 131 -6.36 8.77 22.88
CA GLN A 131 -5.72 7.44 22.85
C GLN A 131 -5.86 6.74 21.50
N THR A 132 -6.47 7.39 20.52
CA THR A 132 -6.68 6.79 19.21
C THR A 132 -5.35 6.74 18.48
N PRO A 133 -4.95 5.57 18.02
CA PRO A 133 -3.70 5.43 17.31
C PRO A 133 -3.74 6.24 16.00
N PRO A 134 -2.57 6.58 15.41
CA PRO A 134 -2.46 7.67 14.45
C PRO A 134 -3.42 7.51 13.25
N GLN A 135 -3.84 8.64 12.67
CA GLN A 135 -4.59 8.64 11.42
C GLN A 135 -3.64 8.43 10.24
N ILE A 136 -4.09 7.70 9.22
CA ILE A 136 -3.26 7.41 8.04
C ILE A 136 -3.03 8.68 7.22
N ALA A 137 -3.96 9.65 7.19
CA ALA A 137 -3.87 10.84 6.34
C ALA A 137 -3.59 10.50 4.84
N ASP A 138 -3.46 11.52 3.98
CA ASP A 138 -3.12 11.33 2.57
C ASP A 138 -1.60 11.30 2.38
N MET A 139 -0.97 10.27 2.95
CA MET A 139 0.49 10.09 2.96
C MET A 139 1.04 9.45 1.68
N MET A 140 2.30 9.71 1.39
CA MET A 140 3.07 8.90 0.44
C MET A 140 3.57 7.61 1.11
N TRP A 141 3.63 6.55 0.32
CA TRP A 141 4.18 5.26 0.68
C TRP A 141 5.54 5.11 0.01
N VAL A 142 6.55 4.70 0.77
CA VAL A 142 7.92 4.50 0.28
C VAL A 142 8.24 3.02 0.31
N HIS A 143 8.69 2.48 -0.81
CA HIS A 143 9.14 1.09 -0.87
C HIS A 143 10.27 0.89 0.15
N ASP A 144 10.05 -0.07 1.03
CA ASP A 144 10.92 -0.40 2.14
C ASP A 144 11.66 -1.71 1.87
N ARG A 145 10.92 -2.80 1.74
CA ARG A 145 11.51 -4.14 1.65
C ARG A 145 10.68 -5.10 0.79
N CYS A 146 11.30 -6.20 0.43
CA CYS A 146 10.66 -7.34 -0.21
C CYS A 146 10.48 -8.47 0.81
N VAL A 147 9.37 -9.21 0.72
CA VAL A 147 9.12 -10.42 1.49
C VAL A 147 9.23 -11.66 0.58
N GLY A 148 9.90 -12.70 1.06
CA GLY A 148 10.01 -13.96 0.33
C GLY A 148 8.63 -14.61 0.17
N SER A 149 8.34 -15.13 -1.02
CA SER A 149 7.17 -16.00 -1.25
C SER A 149 7.40 -17.34 -0.55
N ASN A 150 6.63 -17.64 0.49
CA ASN A 150 6.44 -19.01 0.96
C ASN A 150 5.67 -19.84 -0.07
#